data_AF-A0A3C1ST58-F1
#
_entry.id   AF-A0A3C1ST58-F1
#
_cell.length_a   1.000
_cell.length_b   1.000
_cell.length_c   1.000
_cell.angle_alpha   90.00
_cell.angle_beta   90.00
_cell.angle_gamma   90.00
#
_symmetry.space_group_name_H-M   'P 1'
#
loop_
_entity.id
_entity.type
_entity.pdbx_description
1 polymer ?
#
loop_
_entity_poly.entity_id
_entity_poly.type
_entity_poly.pdbx_seq_one_letter_code
_entity_poly.pdbx_strand_id
1 'polypeptide(L)' 'MIDWSSCPVVERDPDRVSGSWVFIGTRVPVAALFENLEENASIQQFVEWFPGVSLAQARAALEHVTRSALMAA' A
#
# COMPACT_ATOMS: atom_id res chain seq x y z
N MET A 1 2.35 -9.02 12.71
CA MET A 1 3.08 -8.55 11.51
C MET A 1 2.16 -8.74 10.33
N ILE A 2 1.98 -7.72 9.47
CA ILE A 2 1.05 -7.79 8.33
C ILE A 2 1.68 -8.66 7.25
N ASP A 3 1.01 -9.75 6.87
CA ASP A 3 1.42 -10.56 5.72
C ASP A 3 0.91 -9.92 4.43
N TRP A 4 1.79 -9.20 3.74
CA TRP A 4 1.46 -8.54 2.48
C TRP A 4 1.36 -9.51 1.29
N SER A 5 1.87 -10.74 1.41
CA SER A 5 1.82 -11.70 0.30
C SER A 5 0.40 -12.17 -0.05
N SER A 6 -0.56 -11.99 0.87
CA SER A 6 -1.98 -12.26 0.67
C SER A 6 -2.79 -11.06 0.18
N CYS A 7 -2.15 -9.90 -0.05
CA CYS A 7 -2.80 -8.70 -0.55
C CYS A 7 -2.65 -8.61 -2.10
N PRO A 8 -3.75 -8.65 -2.88
CA PRO A 8 -3.67 -8.77 -4.35
C PRO A 8 -3.27 -7.48 -5.07
N VAL A 9 -3.20 -6.35 -4.36
CA VAL A 9 -2.91 -5.03 -4.94
C VAL A 9 -1.46 -4.59 -4.74
N VAL A 10 -0.65 -5.44 -4.13
CA VAL A 10 0.77 -5.20 -3.88
C VAL A 10 1.59 -6.35 -4.44
N GLU A 11 2.83 -6.05 -4.79
CA GLU A 11 3.80 -7.04 -5.23
C GLU A 11 5.16 -6.74 -4.61
N ARG A 12 6.02 -7.77 -4.60
CA ARG A 12 7.39 -7.65 -4.11
C ARG A 12 8.31 -8.40 -5.05
N ASP A 13 9.38 -7.73 -5.44
CA ASP A 13 10.46 -8.29 -6.23
C ASP A 13 11.78 -7.88 -5.56
N PRO A 14 12.66 -8.82 -5.16
CA PRO A 14 13.93 -8.53 -4.50
C PRO A 14 14.81 -7.51 -5.24
N ASP A 15 14.73 -7.47 -6.56
CA ASP A 15 15.54 -6.60 -7.41
C ASP A 15 14.87 -5.23 -7.66
N ARG A 16 13.65 -5.03 -7.15
CA ARG A 16 12.86 -3.80 -7.33
C ARG A 16 12.68 -3.07 -6.03
N VAL A 17 13.09 -1.80 -6.01
CA VAL A 17 12.93 -0.88 -4.86
C VAL A 17 13.47 -1.54 -3.57
N SER A 18 14.66 -2.16 -3.69
CA SER A 18 15.36 -2.86 -2.60
C SER A 18 14.50 -3.95 -1.92
N GLY A 19 13.63 -4.60 -2.68
CA GLY A 19 12.75 -5.64 -2.16
C GLY A 19 11.60 -5.11 -1.30
N SER A 20 11.19 -3.85 -1.45
CA SER A 20 10.03 -3.30 -0.74
C SER A 20 8.72 -3.81 -1.34
N TRP A 21 7.67 -3.90 -0.53
CA TRP A 21 6.30 -4.07 -1.05
C TRP A 21 5.88 -2.78 -1.75
N VAL A 22 5.42 -2.92 -2.99
CA VAL A 22 5.00 -1.81 -3.85
C VAL A 22 3.60 -2.08 -4.39
N PHE A 23 2.85 -1.04 -4.74
CA PHE A 23 1.59 -1.22 -5.45
C PHE A 23 1.82 -1.86 -6.82
N ILE A 24 1.01 -2.86 -7.17
CA ILE A 24 1.16 -3.61 -8.41
C ILE A 24 1.15 -2.69 -9.63
N GLY A 25 2.12 -2.89 -10.53
CA GLY A 25 2.29 -2.04 -11.71
C GLY A 25 2.97 -0.69 -11.45
N THR A 26 3.45 -0.42 -10.23
CA THR A 26 4.07 0.86 -9.86
C THR A 26 5.36 0.69 -9.06
N ARG A 27 6.27 1.66 -9.09
CA ARG A 27 7.43 1.66 -8.17
C ARG A 27 7.12 2.31 -6.81
N VAL A 28 5.84 2.54 -6.48
CA VAL A 28 5.41 3.27 -5.28
C VAL A 28 5.35 2.29 -4.10
N PRO A 29 6.16 2.50 -3.04
CA PRO A 29 6.11 1.66 -1.85
C PRO A 29 4.75 1.74 -1.16
N VAL A 30 4.30 0.61 -0.60
CA VAL A 30 3.09 0.58 0.24
C VAL A 30 3.27 1.47 1.48
N ALA A 31 4.49 1.54 2.01
CA ALA A 31 4.85 2.44 3.12
C ALA A 31 4.52 3.90 2.81
N ALA A 32 4.71 4.35 1.57
CA ALA A 32 4.41 5.72 1.17
C ALA A 32 2.94 6.09 1.42
N LEU A 33 1.99 5.16 1.25
CA LEU A 33 0.59 5.43 1.59
C LEU A 33 0.45 5.81 3.07
N PHE A 34 1.03 5.03 3.97
CA PHE A 34 0.92 5.27 5.41
C PHE A 34 1.69 6.51 5.85
N GLU A 35 2.91 6.72 5.34
CA GLU A 35 3.70 7.92 5.60
C GLU A 35 2.94 9.20 5.19
N ASN A 36 2.28 9.20 4.03
CA ASN A 36 1.48 10.34 3.60
C ASN A 36 0.22 10.53 4.46
N LEU A 37 -0.43 9.44 4.90
CA LEU A 37 -1.58 9.51 5.82
C LEU A 37 -1.16 10.05 7.20
N GLU A 38 0.03 9.70 7.69
CA GLU A 38 0.61 10.24 8.93
C GLU A 38 0.85 11.75 8.85
N GLU A 39 1.16 12.26 7.66
CA GLU A 39 1.29 13.69 7.37
C GLU A 39 -0.06 14.39 7.07
N ASN A 40 -1.19 13.74 7.40
CA ASN A 40 -2.56 14.22 7.20
C ASN A 40 -3.00 14.35 5.73
N ALA A 41 -2.33 13.67 4.80
CA ALA A 41 -2.85 13.55 3.45
C ALA A 41 -4.14 12.71 3.45
N SER A 42 -5.06 13.04 2.55
CA SER A 42 -6.17 12.16 2.21
C SER A 42 -5.74 11.11 1.19
N ILE A 43 -6.50 10.00 1.10
CA ILE A 43 -6.26 8.97 0.08
C ILE A 43 -6.36 9.57 -1.33
N GLN A 44 -7.24 10.56 -1.52
CA GLN A 44 -7.44 11.29 -2.78
C GLN A 44 -6.16 12.04 -3.16
N GLN A 45 -5.58 12.81 -2.23
CA GLN A 45 -4.31 13.50 -2.47
C GLN A 45 -3.17 12.53 -2.77
N PHE A 46 -3.11 11.40 -2.07
CA PHE A 46 -2.10 10.37 -2.33
C PHE A 46 -2.17 9.86 -3.79
N VAL A 47 -3.36 9.50 -4.29
CA VAL A 47 -3.48 9.01 -5.68
C VAL A 47 -3.30 10.11 -6.72
N GLU A 48 -3.51 11.37 -6.37
CA GLU A 48 -3.15 12.52 -7.21
C GLU A 48 -1.63 12.67 -7.34
N TRP A 49 -0.88 12.47 -6.25
CA TRP A 49 0.59 12.53 -6.26
C TRP A 49 1.23 11.29 -6.89
N PHE A 50 0.55 10.14 -6.79
CA PHE A 50 1.01 8.87 -7.33
C PHE A 50 -0.01 8.29 -8.33
N PRO A 51 -0.15 8.87 -9.53
CA PRO A 51 -1.21 8.51 -10.49
C PRO A 51 -1.15 7.06 -11.02
N GLY A 52 -0.04 6.36 -10.79
CA GLY A 52 0.06 4.92 -11.06
C GLY A 52 -0.70 4.05 -10.05
N VAL A 53 -1.01 4.58 -8.87
CA VAL A 53 -1.81 3.90 -7.84
C VAL A 53 -3.26 4.35 -7.96
N SER A 54 -4.15 3.41 -8.25
CA SER A 54 -5.58 3.70 -8.26
C SER A 54 -6.14 3.85 -6.85
N LEU A 55 -7.24 4.61 -6.73
CA LEU A 55 -7.99 4.73 -5.48
C LEU A 55 -8.46 3.38 -4.94
N ALA A 56 -8.79 2.43 -5.83
CA ALA A 56 -9.16 1.08 -5.45
C ALA A 56 -7.98 0.31 -4.82
N GLN A 57 -6.79 0.41 -5.40
CA GLN A 57 -5.58 -0.21 -4.83
C GLN A 57 -5.24 0.37 -3.46
N ALA A 58 -5.27 1.70 -3.30
CA ALA A 58 -4.99 2.35 -2.02
C ALA A 58 -5.99 1.91 -0.93
N ARG A 59 -7.29 1.87 -1.24
CA ARG A 59 -8.33 1.37 -0.31
C ARG A 59 -8.14 -0.10 0.04
N ALA A 60 -7.87 -0.96 -0.94
CA ALA A 60 -7.67 -2.38 -0.71
C ALA A 60 -6.45 -2.66 0.19
N ALA A 61 -5.38 -1.85 0.09
CA ALA A 61 -4.25 -1.93 1.00
C ALA A 61 -4.64 -1.58 2.45
N LEU A 62 -5.43 -0.51 2.66
CA LEU A 62 -5.94 -0.15 3.99
C LEU A 62 -6.86 -1.23 4.56
N GLU A 63 -7.78 -1.78 3.76
CA GLU A 63 -8.65 -2.88 4.18
C GLU A 63 -7.85 -4.13 4.56
N HIS A 64 -6.75 -4.40 3.87
CA HIS A 64 -5.86 -5.52 4.20
C HIS A 64 -5.24 -5.36 5.58
N VAL A 65 -4.79 -4.15 5.92
CA VAL A 65 -4.29 -3.82 7.26
C VAL A 65 -5.39 -3.99 8.30
N THR A 66 -6.59 -3.48 8.06
CA THR A 66 -7.74 -3.62 8.97
C THR A 66 -8.05 -5.09 9.24
N ARG A 67 -8.17 -5.92 8.19
CA ARG A 67 -8.40 -7.37 8.35
C ARG A 67 -7.27 -8.03 9.13
N SER A 68 -6.02 -7.71 8.80
CA SER A 68 -4.86 -8.28 9.48
C SER A 68 -4.81 -7.91 10.97
N ALA A 69 -5.21 -6.68 11.31
CA ALA A 69 -5.28 -6.19 12.69
C ALA A 69 -6.40 -6.88 13.48
N LEU A 70 -7.56 -7.09 12.86
CA LEU A 70 -8.71 -7.75 13.50
C LEU A 70 -8.50 -9.26 13.68
N MET A 71 -7.74 -9.92 12.80
CA MET A 71 -7.40 -11.34 12.97
C MET A 71 -6.32 -11.59 14.03
N ALA A 72 -5.56 -10.54 14.40
CA ALA A 72 -4.54 -10.60 15.43
C ALA A 72 -5.08 -10.24 16.83
N ALA A 73 -6.38 -9.95 16.95
CA ALA A 73 -7.08 -9.65 18.21
C ALA A 73 -7.82 -10.89 18.74
#